data_AF-A0A1A8NHE7-F1
#
_entry.id   AF-A0A1A8NHE7-F1
#
_cell.length_a   1.000
_cell.length_b   1.000
_cell.length_c   1.000
_cell.angle_alpha   90.00
_cell.angle_beta   90.00
_cell.angle_gamma   90.00
#
_symmetry.space_group_name_H-M   'P 1'
#
loop_
_entity.id
_entity.type
_entity.pdbx_description
1 polymer ?
#
loop_
_entity_poly.entity_id
_entity_poly.type
_entity_poly.pdbx_seq_one_letter_code
_entity_poly.pdbx_strand_id
1 'polypeptide(L)'
;MKCPLAALLSVCRRTQRKWAGIVLGDDFKVTNYKFDKSKSCISNMTVEIDFLQKKLVDSNPYDTDKMAREFLQLFNNQAFTVGQQLVFSFSEKLFNIVVKDIETMDASILKGKPVCDDFRKKVGLLLPNSQVIFEKSDNSAVLLTGKSKTREARQSIISPDWNFEKMGIGGLDKEFSDIFRRAFASRVFPPDIVEQMGCKHVKGILLYGPPGCGKTLMARQIGKMLKAREPKIVNGPEILNKYVGESEANIRKLFADAEEEQKRLGANSGVHIIIFDEIDAICKQRGSMAGSTGVHDTVVNQLLSKIDGVEQLNNILVIGMTNRPDLIDEALLRPGRLEVKMEIGLPDEKGRIQILNIHTAKMRQHSLLAGDVDIKELAVETKNYSGAELEGLVRAAQSTAMNRHIKASNTVEVDIQTAEKLQVSRLDFMASLNNDIKPAFGTNQEDYASYIMNGIIRWGDPVSVVLEDGELLVQQTKNSDRTPLVSVLLEGPPGSGKTALAAKIAEDS
;
A
#
# COMPACT_ATOMS: atom_id res chain seq x y z
N MET A 1 -31.24 41.18 41.22
CA MET A 1 -31.05 42.65 41.07
C MET A 1 -31.14 42.98 39.59
N LYS A 2 -31.98 43.95 39.19
CA LYS A 2 -31.88 44.55 37.85
C LYS A 2 -30.70 45.52 37.89
N CYS A 3 -29.54 45.10 37.38
CA CYS A 3 -28.38 45.96 37.26
C CYS A 3 -28.46 46.74 35.94
N PRO A 4 -28.20 48.06 35.93
CA PRO A 4 -28.15 48.82 34.68
C PRO A 4 -26.98 48.32 33.81
N LEU A 5 -27.34 47.97 32.57
CA LEU A 5 -26.56 47.22 31.58
C LEU A 5 -25.21 47.85 31.19
N ALA A 6 -25.03 49.15 31.43
CA ALA A 6 -23.88 49.93 30.95
C ALA A 6 -22.53 49.51 31.53
N ALA A 7 -22.49 48.99 32.77
CA ALA A 7 -21.24 48.59 33.44
C ALA A 7 -20.79 47.16 33.11
N LEU A 8 -21.73 46.26 32.75
CA LEU A 8 -21.42 44.88 32.33
C LEU A 8 -21.16 44.80 30.81
N LEU A 9 -21.72 45.72 30.02
CA LEU A 9 -21.56 45.75 28.56
C LEU A 9 -20.19 46.26 28.08
N SER A 10 -19.44 47.02 28.90
CA SER A 10 -18.04 47.36 28.60
C SER A 10 -17.11 46.15 28.74
N VAL A 11 -17.54 45.12 29.47
CA VAL A 11 -16.77 43.90 29.79
C VAL A 11 -16.97 42.82 28.71
N CYS A 12 -18.13 42.78 28.05
CA CYS A 12 -18.47 41.71 27.10
C CYS A 12 -17.97 42.04 25.67
N ARG A 13 -16.87 41.40 25.25
CA ARG A 13 -16.28 41.58 23.92
C ARG A 13 -17.28 41.27 22.81
N ARG A 14 -17.14 41.93 21.64
CA ARG A 14 -18.04 41.78 20.46
C ARG A 14 -18.31 40.31 20.09
N THR A 15 -17.32 39.44 20.23
CA THR A 15 -17.41 38.00 19.93
C THR A 15 -18.30 37.24 20.91
N GLN A 16 -18.21 37.54 22.20
CA GLN A 16 -19.09 36.93 23.22
C GLN A 16 -20.54 37.37 23.05
N ARG A 17 -20.77 38.62 22.63
CA ARG A 17 -22.13 39.11 22.29
C ARG A 17 -22.72 38.39 21.09
N LYS A 18 -21.93 38.18 20.03
CA LYS A 18 -22.36 37.39 18.87
C LYS A 18 -22.71 35.96 19.25
N TRP A 19 -21.90 35.32 20.10
CA TRP A 19 -22.18 33.97 20.59
C TRP A 19 -23.44 33.91 21.46
N ALA A 20 -23.61 34.87 22.37
CA ALA A 20 -24.78 34.93 23.25
C ALA A 20 -26.06 35.47 22.56
N GLY A 21 -25.97 35.93 21.31
CA GLY A 21 -27.10 36.53 20.59
C GLY A 21 -27.58 37.86 21.18
N ILE A 22 -26.73 38.58 21.91
CA ILE A 22 -27.11 39.78 22.67
C ILE A 22 -26.86 41.05 21.87
N VAL A 23 -27.89 41.90 21.77
CA VAL A 23 -27.80 43.25 21.18
C VAL A 23 -27.67 44.29 22.30
N LEU A 24 -27.08 45.44 21.97
CA LEU A 24 -26.95 46.56 22.90
C LEU A 24 -28.34 47.08 23.28
N GLY A 25 -28.74 46.97 24.55
CA GLY A 25 -29.99 47.50 25.08
C GLY A 25 -31.03 46.47 25.51
N ASP A 26 -30.77 45.17 25.32
CA ASP A 26 -31.67 44.11 25.75
C ASP A 26 -31.63 43.88 27.28
N ASP A 27 -32.79 43.64 27.90
CA ASP A 27 -32.92 43.34 29.32
C ASP A 27 -32.68 41.85 29.62
N PHE A 28 -31.70 41.53 30.48
CA PHE A 28 -31.41 40.15 30.90
C PHE A 28 -31.42 39.97 32.41
N LYS A 29 -31.77 38.75 32.83
CA LYS A 29 -31.70 38.32 34.22
C LYS A 29 -30.35 37.66 34.49
N VAL A 30 -29.48 38.35 35.21
CA VAL A 30 -28.19 37.80 35.67
C VAL A 30 -28.38 37.14 37.03
N THR A 31 -27.95 35.88 37.16
CA THR A 31 -27.93 35.14 38.42
C THR A 31 -26.52 34.63 38.71
N ASN A 32 -26.09 34.71 39.96
CA ASN A 32 -24.80 34.16 40.37
C ASN A 32 -24.82 32.63 40.25
N TYR A 33 -23.95 32.10 39.41
CA TYR A 33 -23.73 30.67 39.27
C TYR A 33 -22.42 30.29 39.98
N LYS A 34 -22.48 29.39 40.97
CA LYS A 34 -21.30 28.87 41.66
C LYS A 34 -20.93 27.52 41.06
N PHE A 35 -19.72 27.44 40.51
CA PHE A 35 -19.18 26.19 39.99
C PHE A 35 -18.85 25.22 41.12
N ASP A 36 -19.21 23.94 40.92
CA ASP A 36 -18.79 22.87 41.79
C ASP A 36 -17.34 22.48 41.43
N LYS A 37 -16.40 22.88 42.29
CA LYS A 37 -14.95 22.64 42.10
C LYS A 37 -14.58 21.16 42.04
N SER A 38 -15.46 20.25 42.46
CA SER A 38 -15.17 18.80 42.46
C SER A 38 -15.47 18.13 41.10
N LYS A 39 -16.34 18.74 40.30
CA LYS A 39 -16.94 18.14 39.09
C LYS A 39 -16.81 19.00 37.85
N SER A 40 -16.58 20.31 38.00
CA SER A 40 -16.59 21.26 36.88
C SER A 40 -15.19 21.72 36.49
N CYS A 41 -14.12 21.17 37.06
CA CYS A 41 -12.76 21.53 36.70
C CYS A 41 -12.36 20.89 35.38
N ILE A 42 -11.84 21.69 34.47
CA ILE A 42 -11.40 21.23 33.15
C ILE A 42 -10.08 20.47 33.30
N SER A 43 -10.04 19.24 32.80
CA SER A 43 -8.81 18.48 32.60
C SER A 43 -8.17 18.87 31.29
N ASN A 44 -8.88 18.60 30.20
CA ASN A 44 -8.44 18.85 28.84
C ASN A 44 -9.50 19.69 28.14
N MET A 45 -9.06 20.71 27.42
CA MET A 45 -9.92 21.52 26.57
C MET A 45 -9.43 21.45 25.15
N THR A 46 -10.29 21.04 24.23
CA THR A 46 -9.99 21.05 22.80
C THR A 46 -10.59 22.29 22.16
N VAL A 47 -9.74 23.02 21.44
CA VAL A 47 -9.98 24.39 21.01
C VAL A 47 -9.65 24.53 19.53
N GLU A 48 -10.65 24.87 18.72
CA GLU A 48 -10.46 25.16 17.30
C GLU A 48 -9.99 26.61 17.12
N ILE A 49 -8.92 26.81 16.34
CA ILE A 49 -8.31 28.11 16.09
C ILE A 49 -8.39 28.50 14.62
N ASP A 50 -8.72 29.77 14.37
CA ASP A 50 -8.74 30.38 13.04
C ASP A 50 -8.26 31.85 13.12
N PHE A 51 -7.81 32.43 12.01
CA PHE A 51 -7.49 33.85 11.95
C PHE A 51 -8.76 34.69 11.99
N LEU A 52 -8.83 35.69 12.88
CA LEU A 52 -9.99 36.58 12.95
C LEU A 52 -10.13 37.45 11.70
N GLN A 53 -9.00 37.84 11.09
CA GLN A 53 -8.96 38.63 9.87
C GLN A 53 -8.33 37.81 8.73
N LYS A 54 -9.15 37.37 7.77
CA LYS A 54 -8.69 36.64 6.58
C LYS A 54 -7.74 37.42 5.66
N LYS A 55 -7.51 38.72 5.93
CA LYS A 55 -6.56 39.58 5.19
C LYS A 55 -5.12 39.53 5.74
N LEU A 56 -4.93 39.09 6.98
CA LEU A 56 -3.64 39.03 7.69
C LEU A 56 -3.25 37.56 7.96
N VAL A 57 -3.39 36.72 6.93
CA VAL A 57 -3.00 35.31 6.99
C VAL A 57 -1.50 35.22 6.73
N ASP A 58 -0.75 34.71 7.69
CA ASP A 58 0.66 34.38 7.48
C ASP A 58 0.85 32.87 7.59
N SER A 59 1.89 32.39 6.90
CA SER A 59 2.37 31.01 6.91
C SER A 59 3.40 30.72 8.01
N ASN A 60 3.54 31.60 9.01
CA ASN A 60 4.50 31.39 10.10
C ASN A 60 4.04 30.25 11.03
N PRO A 61 4.96 29.36 11.47
CA PRO A 61 4.63 28.30 12.41
C PRO A 61 4.40 28.86 13.81
N TYR A 62 3.25 28.53 14.41
CA TYR A 62 2.87 28.94 15.76
C TYR A 62 3.04 27.79 16.76
N ASP A 63 3.92 28.00 17.75
CA ASP A 63 4.20 27.02 18.80
C ASP A 63 3.04 26.91 19.80
N THR A 64 2.29 25.82 19.69
CA THR A 64 1.14 25.47 20.53
C THR A 64 1.47 25.34 22.00
N ASP A 65 2.69 24.95 22.37
CA ASP A 65 3.07 24.80 23.78
C ASP A 65 3.32 26.17 24.44
N LYS A 66 3.75 27.17 23.66
CA LYS A 66 3.81 28.57 24.12
C LYS A 66 2.41 29.19 24.15
N MET A 67 1.62 28.97 23.11
CA MET A 67 0.23 29.45 23.04
C MET A 67 -0.61 28.91 24.20
N ALA A 68 -0.49 27.62 24.53
CA ALA A 68 -1.21 27.00 25.64
C ALA A 68 -0.85 27.66 26.98
N ARG A 69 0.43 27.92 27.22
CA ARG A 69 0.90 28.60 28.44
C ARG A 69 0.37 30.02 28.55
N GLU A 70 0.42 30.79 27.47
CA GLU A 70 -0.10 32.16 27.44
C GLU A 70 -1.63 32.18 27.57
N PHE A 71 -2.32 31.23 26.95
CA PHE A 71 -3.75 31.04 27.07
C PHE A 71 -4.16 30.74 28.52
N LEU A 72 -3.46 29.82 29.20
CA LEU A 72 -3.70 29.51 30.61
C LEU A 72 -3.43 30.70 31.53
N GLN A 73 -2.41 31.52 31.23
CA GLN A 73 -2.11 32.73 32.00
C GLN A 73 -3.21 33.79 31.85
N LEU A 74 -3.73 34.00 30.64
CA LEU A 74 -4.75 35.02 30.36
C LEU A 74 -6.15 34.60 30.83
N PHE A 75 -6.48 33.31 30.73
CA PHE A 75 -7.83 32.79 30.96
C PHE A 75 -7.96 31.97 32.26
N ASN A 76 -7.03 32.12 33.19
CA ASN A 76 -7.08 31.45 34.48
C ASN A 76 -8.41 31.74 35.22
N ASN A 77 -9.02 30.69 35.79
CA ASN A 77 -10.23 30.76 36.60
C ASN A 77 -11.45 31.33 35.84
N GLN A 78 -11.48 31.20 34.52
CA GLN A 78 -12.62 31.53 33.68
C GLN A 78 -13.44 30.30 33.32
N ALA A 79 -14.74 30.51 33.16
CA ALA A 79 -15.67 29.47 32.76
C ALA A 79 -15.79 29.40 31.24
N PHE A 80 -15.70 28.19 30.71
CA PHE A 80 -15.83 27.89 29.29
C PHE A 80 -16.99 26.95 29.03
N THR A 81 -17.67 27.18 27.91
CA THR A 81 -18.77 26.34 27.42
C THR A 81 -18.41 25.76 26.05
N VAL A 82 -18.84 24.54 25.78
CA VAL A 82 -18.71 23.93 24.44
C VAL A 82 -19.44 24.81 23.42
N GLY A 83 -18.75 25.17 22.33
CA GLY A 83 -19.21 26.07 21.28
C GLY A 83 -18.98 27.56 21.56
N GLN A 84 -18.38 27.93 22.69
CA GLN A 84 -18.10 29.33 23.01
C GLN A 84 -17.02 29.91 22.10
N GLN A 85 -17.28 31.10 21.56
CA GLN A 85 -16.36 31.83 20.69
C GLN A 85 -15.60 32.93 21.45
N LEU A 86 -14.29 32.98 21.26
CA LEU A 86 -13.34 33.83 21.97
C LEU A 86 -12.39 34.48 20.97
N VAL A 87 -11.73 35.56 21.40
CA VAL A 87 -10.59 36.13 20.66
C VAL A 87 -9.36 36.03 21.52
N PHE A 88 -8.32 35.40 20.98
CA PHE A 88 -7.03 35.23 21.61
C PHE A 88 -5.99 36.03 20.84
N SER A 89 -5.17 36.77 21.58
CA SER A 89 -4.06 37.52 21.00
C SER A 89 -2.77 36.76 21.27
N PHE A 90 -1.99 36.49 20.23
CA PHE A 90 -0.69 35.84 20.34
C PHE A 90 0.28 36.45 19.32
N SER A 91 1.46 36.87 19.77
CA SER A 91 2.47 37.55 18.93
C SER A 91 1.89 38.68 18.07
N GLU A 92 1.12 39.59 18.69
CA GLU A 92 0.42 40.72 18.05
C GLU A 92 -0.65 40.36 17.01
N LYS A 93 -1.07 39.10 16.93
CA LYS A 93 -2.15 38.64 16.05
C LYS A 93 -3.38 38.18 16.79
N LEU A 94 -4.53 38.40 16.16
CA LEU A 94 -5.84 38.04 16.70
C LEU A 94 -6.34 36.75 16.06
N PHE A 95 -6.50 35.74 16.88
CA PHE A 95 -7.12 34.47 16.55
C PHE A 95 -8.56 34.43 17.05
N ASN A 96 -9.46 33.93 16.21
CA ASN A 96 -10.78 33.50 16.63
C ASN A 96 -10.67 32.06 17.15
N ILE A 97 -11.18 31.84 18.33
CA ILE A 97 -11.11 30.55 19.01
C ILE A 97 -12.52 30.04 19.27
N VAL A 98 -12.77 28.76 19.01
CA VAL A 98 -14.03 28.08 19.34
C VAL A 98 -13.73 26.85 20.19
N VAL A 99 -14.37 26.76 21.36
CA VAL A 99 -14.22 25.57 22.22
C VAL A 99 -15.01 24.41 21.63
N LYS A 100 -14.36 23.30 21.27
CA LYS A 100 -14.99 22.12 20.65
C LYS A 100 -15.42 21.08 21.67
N ASP A 101 -14.52 20.74 22.58
CA ASP A 101 -14.75 19.70 23.58
C ASP A 101 -14.12 20.11 24.92
N ILE A 102 -14.75 19.68 26.01
CA ILE A 102 -14.28 19.93 27.37
C ILE A 102 -14.38 18.63 28.15
N GLU A 103 -13.23 18.12 28.57
CA GLU A 103 -13.14 16.98 29.47
C GLU A 103 -12.97 17.49 30.91
N THR A 104 -13.81 17.01 31.82
CA THR A 104 -13.72 17.40 33.24
C THR A 104 -12.99 16.35 34.07
N MET A 105 -12.19 16.81 35.04
CA MET A 105 -11.67 15.92 36.07
C MET A 105 -12.79 15.66 37.09
N ASP A 106 -13.12 14.39 37.31
CA ASP A 106 -13.95 13.99 38.43
C ASP A 106 -13.04 13.48 39.55
N ALA A 107 -13.07 14.14 40.72
CA ALA A 107 -12.31 13.71 41.89
C ALA A 107 -12.73 12.31 42.39
N SER A 108 -13.81 11.75 41.84
CA SER A 108 -14.34 10.41 42.11
C SER A 108 -13.48 9.27 41.53
N ILE A 109 -12.64 9.54 40.51
CA ILE A 109 -11.78 8.52 39.87
C ILE A 109 -10.70 8.01 40.83
N LEU A 110 -10.22 8.86 41.74
CA LEU A 110 -9.27 8.48 42.79
C LEU A 110 -9.89 7.59 43.89
N LYS A 111 -11.23 7.42 43.92
CA LYS A 111 -11.96 6.65 44.94
C LYS A 111 -12.57 5.32 44.43
N GLY A 112 -12.20 4.87 43.23
CA GLY A 112 -12.46 3.49 42.77
C GLY A 112 -13.94 3.09 42.58
N LYS A 113 -14.81 4.01 42.14
CA LYS A 113 -16.19 3.70 41.73
C LYS A 113 -16.32 3.56 40.21
N PRO A 114 -17.28 2.76 39.69
CA PRO A 114 -17.42 2.51 38.26
C PRO A 114 -17.79 3.78 37.51
N VAL A 115 -17.22 3.88 36.33
CA VAL A 115 -17.28 5.01 35.40
C VAL A 115 -18.69 5.13 34.84
N CYS A 116 -19.36 6.26 35.10
CA CYS A 116 -20.56 6.66 34.39
C CYS A 116 -20.14 7.57 33.22
N ASP A 117 -20.69 7.31 32.04
CA ASP A 117 -20.23 7.70 30.70
C ASP A 117 -20.31 9.22 30.36
N ASP A 118 -20.29 10.10 31.35
CA ASP A 118 -20.66 11.52 31.23
C ASP A 118 -19.45 12.46 31.47
N PHE A 119 -18.30 12.13 30.87
CA PHE A 119 -17.07 12.93 30.96
C PHE A 119 -17.15 14.28 30.22
N ARG A 120 -18.03 14.37 29.23
CA ARG A 120 -18.25 15.57 28.41
C ARG A 120 -19.28 16.48 29.05
N LYS A 121 -18.80 17.47 29.80
CA LYS A 121 -19.67 18.51 30.35
C LYS A 121 -19.73 19.69 29.40
N LYS A 122 -20.94 20.23 29.22
CA LYS A 122 -21.16 21.42 28.39
C LYS A 122 -20.44 22.66 28.93
N VAL A 123 -20.14 22.73 30.23
CA VAL A 123 -19.51 23.87 30.89
C VAL A 123 -18.45 23.40 31.88
N GLY A 124 -17.29 24.07 31.92
CA GLY A 124 -16.23 23.83 32.88
C GLY A 124 -15.47 25.10 33.28
N LEU A 125 -14.71 25.02 34.36
CA LEU A 125 -13.81 26.06 34.88
C LEU A 125 -12.36 25.71 34.54
N LEU A 126 -11.67 26.62 33.84
CA LEU A 126 -10.26 26.45 33.48
C LEU A 126 -9.37 26.71 34.71
N LEU A 127 -8.49 25.76 35.02
CA LEU A 127 -7.50 25.88 36.08
C LEU A 127 -6.08 25.95 35.48
N PRO A 128 -5.07 26.40 36.24
CA PRO A 128 -3.68 26.46 35.76
C PRO A 128 -3.09 25.09 35.38
N ASN A 129 -3.64 24.00 35.93
CA ASN A 129 -3.22 22.62 35.65
C ASN A 129 -4.01 21.96 34.52
N SER A 130 -4.96 22.67 33.90
CA SER A 130 -5.69 22.19 32.73
C SER A 130 -4.77 22.15 31.50
N GLN A 131 -4.93 21.14 30.66
CA GLN A 131 -4.25 21.05 29.37
C GLN A 131 -5.14 21.63 28.26
N VAL A 132 -4.58 22.49 27.42
CA VAL A 132 -5.30 23.08 26.29
C VAL A 132 -4.71 22.51 25.02
N ILE A 133 -5.59 21.94 24.21
CA ILE A 133 -5.28 21.26 22.97
C ILE A 133 -5.82 22.11 21.82
N PHE A 134 -4.96 22.52 20.90
CA PHE A 134 -5.35 23.33 19.75
C PHE A 134 -5.58 22.47 18.51
N GLU A 135 -6.71 22.70 17.85
CA GLU A 135 -7.08 22.17 16.53
C GLU A 135 -7.15 23.31 15.54
N LYS A 136 -6.69 23.09 14.31
CA LYS A 136 -6.93 24.06 13.23
C LYS A 136 -8.36 23.89 12.70
N SER A 137 -8.95 24.97 12.22
CA SER A 137 -10.18 24.85 11.44
C SER A 137 -9.92 24.28 10.04
N ASP A 138 -10.85 23.48 9.52
CA ASP A 138 -10.72 22.78 8.21
C ASP A 138 -10.45 23.71 7.01
N ASN A 139 -10.78 25.00 7.17
CA ASN A 139 -10.64 26.02 6.13
C ASN A 139 -9.52 27.04 6.43
N SER A 140 -8.71 26.78 7.45
CA SER A 140 -7.66 27.70 7.90
C SER A 140 -6.27 27.26 7.47
N ALA A 141 -5.43 28.22 7.07
CA ALA A 141 -4.03 28.01 6.69
C ALA A 141 -3.05 28.14 7.87
N VAL A 142 -3.55 28.11 9.12
CA VAL A 142 -2.70 28.23 10.33
C VAL A 142 -1.80 27.00 10.43
N LEU A 143 -0.49 27.22 10.42
CA LEU A 143 0.52 26.21 10.72
C LEU A 143 0.79 26.20 12.21
N LEU A 144 0.17 25.27 12.92
CA LEU A 144 0.50 25.00 14.32
C LEU A 144 1.77 24.14 14.38
N THR A 145 2.60 24.26 15.42
CA THR A 145 3.75 23.39 15.77
C THR A 145 3.72 23.06 17.26
N GLY A 146 4.29 21.93 17.71
CA GLY A 146 4.31 21.56 19.13
C GLY A 146 3.41 20.38 19.55
N LYS A 147 3.49 19.99 20.82
CA LYS A 147 2.91 18.74 21.38
C LYS A 147 1.46 18.89 21.81
N SER A 148 1.01 20.12 22.06
CA SER A 148 -0.35 20.44 22.53
C SER A 148 -1.37 20.59 21.38
N LYS A 149 -1.18 19.87 20.27
CA LYS A 149 -2.20 19.75 19.22
C LYS A 149 -3.05 18.53 19.50
N THR A 150 -4.31 18.53 19.04
CA THR A 150 -5.01 17.25 18.97
C THR A 150 -4.17 16.39 18.06
N ARG A 151 -3.98 15.12 18.44
CA ARG A 151 -3.62 14.08 17.48
C ARG A 151 -4.80 14.05 16.51
N GLU A 152 -4.86 14.99 15.56
CA GLU A 152 -5.78 14.94 14.43
C GLU A 152 -5.70 13.49 14.01
N ALA A 153 -6.86 12.82 14.06
CA ALA A 153 -6.98 11.43 13.71
C ALA A 153 -6.52 11.34 12.26
N ARG A 154 -5.20 11.20 12.06
CA ARG A 154 -4.62 10.76 10.82
C ARG A 154 -5.35 9.46 10.62
N GLN A 155 -6.25 9.46 9.62
CA GLN A 155 -6.90 8.26 9.17
C GLN A 155 -5.78 7.24 9.10
N SER A 156 -5.82 6.25 9.99
CA SER A 156 -4.79 5.25 10.11
C SER A 156 -4.67 4.66 8.70
N ILE A 157 -3.61 5.04 7.99
CA ILE A 157 -3.42 4.77 6.54
C ILE A 157 -3.42 3.26 6.29
N ILE A 158 -3.24 2.47 7.37
CA ILE A 158 -3.14 1.03 7.37
C ILE A 158 -4.16 0.50 8.39
N SER A 159 -5.10 -0.32 7.92
CA SER A 159 -5.88 -1.18 8.80
C SER A 159 -4.99 -2.28 9.38
N PRO A 160 -5.05 -2.54 10.69
CA PRO A 160 -4.24 -3.58 11.34
C PRO A 160 -4.68 -5.02 11.03
N ASP A 161 -5.53 -5.26 10.03
CA ASP A 161 -6.03 -6.59 9.66
C ASP A 161 -5.27 -7.16 8.45
N TRP A 162 -3.99 -7.51 8.66
CA TRP A 162 -3.09 -8.04 7.65
C TRP A 162 -3.14 -9.57 7.63
N ASN A 163 -3.94 -10.14 6.73
CA ASN A 163 -3.91 -11.58 6.44
C ASN A 163 -3.55 -11.80 4.97
N PHE A 164 -2.32 -12.24 4.71
CA PHE A 164 -1.76 -12.48 3.38
C PHE A 164 -2.62 -13.46 2.55
N GLU A 165 -3.16 -14.50 3.18
CA GLU A 165 -4.05 -15.47 2.55
C GLU A 165 -5.36 -14.85 2.06
N LYS A 166 -5.92 -13.86 2.79
CA LYS A 166 -7.14 -13.16 2.37
C LYS A 166 -6.91 -12.23 1.19
N MET A 167 -5.67 -11.82 0.97
CA MET A 167 -5.30 -10.89 -0.10
C MET A 167 -5.01 -11.60 -1.43
N GLY A 168 -5.00 -12.94 -1.43
CA GLY A 168 -4.82 -13.74 -2.64
C GLY A 168 -3.42 -13.64 -3.24
N ILE A 169 -2.41 -13.29 -2.43
CA ILE A 169 -0.99 -13.35 -2.80
C ILE A 169 -0.43 -14.61 -2.14
N GLY A 170 0.12 -15.52 -2.95
CA GLY A 170 0.81 -16.72 -2.47
C GLY A 170 2.27 -16.70 -2.88
N GLY A 171 3.16 -17.16 -2.01
CA GLY A 171 4.57 -17.42 -2.31
C GLY A 171 5.50 -16.21 -2.30
N LEU A 172 4.99 -14.99 -2.05
CA LEU A 172 5.76 -13.74 -2.10
C LEU A 172 5.84 -13.04 -0.73
N ASP A 173 5.73 -13.81 0.36
CA ASP A 173 5.65 -13.25 1.72
C ASP A 173 6.95 -12.54 2.13
N LYS A 174 8.10 -13.06 1.71
CA LYS A 174 9.42 -12.49 2.04
C LYS A 174 9.64 -11.17 1.31
N GLU A 175 9.39 -11.17 0.01
CA GLU A 175 9.48 -10.05 -0.91
C GLU A 175 8.55 -8.93 -0.43
N PHE A 176 7.30 -9.26 -0.15
CA PHE A 176 6.32 -8.31 0.35
C PHE A 176 6.72 -7.73 1.72
N SER A 177 7.21 -8.55 2.64
CA SER A 177 7.69 -8.08 3.95
C SER A 177 8.87 -7.12 3.83
N ASP A 178 9.76 -7.32 2.86
CA ASP A 178 10.90 -6.44 2.63
C ASP A 178 10.46 -5.10 2.02
N ILE A 179 9.53 -5.11 1.04
CA ILE A 179 8.88 -3.86 0.58
C ILE A 179 8.23 -3.13 1.75
N PHE A 180 7.51 -3.85 2.60
CA PHE A 180 6.80 -3.26 3.73
C PHE A 180 7.74 -2.56 4.70
N ARG A 181 8.82 -3.23 5.07
CA ARG A 181 9.84 -2.68 5.94
C ARG A 181 10.55 -1.47 5.33
N ARG A 182 10.87 -1.51 4.03
CA ARG A 182 11.65 -0.44 3.38
C ARG A 182 10.80 0.77 2.98
N ALA A 183 9.64 0.55 2.37
CA ALA A 183 8.83 1.63 1.79
C ALA A 183 7.74 2.14 2.73
N PHE A 184 7.14 1.27 3.54
CA PHE A 184 5.95 1.61 4.33
C PHE A 184 6.25 1.92 5.80
N ALA A 185 7.37 1.44 6.35
CA ALA A 185 7.73 1.71 7.74
C ALA A 185 7.72 3.22 8.09
N SER A 186 8.33 4.07 7.26
CA SER A 186 8.38 5.51 7.51
C SER A 186 6.99 6.17 7.54
N ARG A 187 5.97 5.54 6.95
CA ARG A 187 4.59 6.04 6.89
C ARG A 187 3.70 5.46 7.98
N VAL A 188 4.10 4.34 8.58
CA VAL A 188 3.44 3.71 9.74
C VAL A 188 3.84 4.41 11.02
N PHE A 189 5.11 4.82 11.14
CA PHE A 189 5.62 5.46 12.35
C PHE A 189 5.07 6.88 12.55
N PRO A 190 4.94 7.34 13.82
CA PRO A 190 4.55 8.70 14.13
C PRO A 190 5.47 9.74 13.45
N PRO A 191 4.90 10.83 12.89
CA PRO A 191 5.67 11.85 12.16
C PRO A 191 6.75 12.48 13.01
N ASP A 192 6.49 12.68 14.30
CA ASP A 192 7.42 13.35 15.21
C ASP A 192 8.75 12.59 15.30
N ILE A 193 8.69 11.26 15.26
CA ILE A 193 9.88 10.41 15.29
C ILE A 193 10.57 10.46 13.92
N VAL A 194 9.81 10.45 12.82
CA VAL A 194 10.37 10.50 11.46
C VAL A 194 11.05 11.85 11.19
N GLU A 195 10.46 12.95 11.65
CA GLU A 195 11.01 14.30 11.53
C GLU A 195 12.27 14.46 12.38
N GLN A 196 12.30 13.90 13.59
CA GLN A 196 13.51 13.83 14.41
C GLN A 196 14.63 13.01 13.77
N MET A 197 14.29 11.92 13.08
CA MET A 197 15.27 11.12 12.34
C MET A 197 15.72 11.80 11.03
N GLY A 198 15.01 12.84 10.55
CA GLY A 198 15.29 13.50 9.28
C GLY A 198 15.13 12.59 8.06
N CYS A 199 14.41 11.48 8.19
CA CYS A 199 14.24 10.51 7.11
C CYS A 199 13.21 11.01 6.09
N LYS A 200 13.60 11.06 4.81
CA LYS A 200 12.66 11.28 3.71
C LYS A 200 11.85 10.01 3.45
N HIS A 201 10.58 10.18 3.10
CA HIS A 201 9.76 9.06 2.68
C HIS A 201 10.20 8.53 1.31
N VAL A 202 10.14 7.21 1.15
CA VAL A 202 10.37 6.57 -0.14
C VAL A 202 9.31 7.03 -1.13
N LYS A 203 9.75 7.48 -2.31
CA LYS A 203 8.87 8.00 -3.37
C LYS A 203 8.43 6.95 -4.38
N GLY A 204 9.22 5.89 -4.58
CA GLY A 204 8.85 4.88 -5.54
C GLY A 204 9.47 3.50 -5.36
N ILE A 205 8.73 2.52 -5.86
CA ILE A 205 9.03 1.09 -5.84
C ILE A 205 9.01 0.61 -7.29
N LEU A 206 10.03 -0.14 -7.70
CA LEU A 206 10.09 -0.81 -8.98
C LEU A 206 9.99 -2.32 -8.77
N LEU A 207 8.95 -2.92 -9.33
CA LEU A 207 8.75 -4.37 -9.37
C LEU A 207 9.17 -4.87 -10.75
N TYR A 208 10.14 -5.78 -10.81
CA TYR A 208 10.59 -6.37 -12.06
C TYR A 208 10.71 -7.90 -11.96
N GLY A 209 10.70 -8.59 -13.10
CA GLY A 209 10.84 -10.04 -13.13
C GLY A 209 10.17 -10.65 -14.36
N PRO A 210 10.23 -11.98 -14.53
CA PRO A 210 9.58 -12.66 -15.65
C PRO A 210 8.05 -12.43 -15.69
N PRO A 211 7.44 -12.41 -16.89
CA PRO A 211 5.99 -12.28 -17.02
C PRO A 211 5.26 -13.44 -16.30
N GLY A 212 4.02 -13.22 -15.89
CA GLY A 212 3.21 -14.25 -15.23
C GLY A 212 3.46 -14.46 -13.73
N CYS A 213 4.42 -13.76 -13.12
CA CYS A 213 4.72 -13.91 -11.67
C CYS A 213 3.88 -13.00 -10.75
N GLY A 214 2.75 -12.45 -11.22
CA GLY A 214 1.80 -11.74 -10.36
C GLY A 214 2.18 -10.30 -9.96
N LYS A 215 3.11 -9.65 -10.68
CA LYS A 215 3.55 -8.26 -10.41
C LYS A 215 2.39 -7.25 -10.37
N THR A 216 1.50 -7.30 -11.38
CA THR A 216 0.30 -6.45 -11.47
C THR A 216 -0.68 -6.72 -10.32
N LEU A 217 -0.81 -7.99 -9.90
CA LEU A 217 -1.66 -8.35 -8.76
C LEU A 217 -1.08 -7.77 -7.46
N MET A 218 0.23 -7.92 -7.24
CA MET A 218 0.91 -7.38 -6.07
C MET A 218 0.73 -5.86 -5.96
N ALA A 219 0.96 -5.11 -7.04
CA ALA A 219 0.79 -3.66 -7.03
C ALA A 219 -0.66 -3.22 -6.72
N ARG A 220 -1.65 -3.89 -7.29
CA ARG A 220 -3.08 -3.63 -7.00
C ARG A 220 -3.43 -3.92 -5.54
N GLN A 221 -2.91 -5.01 -4.98
CA GLN A 221 -3.14 -5.35 -3.58
C GLN A 221 -2.44 -4.38 -2.63
N ILE A 222 -1.23 -3.92 -2.95
CA ILE A 222 -0.55 -2.84 -2.20
C ILE A 222 -1.43 -1.58 -2.20
N GLY A 223 -1.93 -1.19 -3.37
CA GLY A 223 -2.84 -0.03 -3.51
C GLY A 223 -4.15 -0.18 -2.72
N LYS A 224 -4.71 -1.39 -2.63
CA LYS A 224 -5.92 -1.68 -1.87
C LYS A 224 -5.68 -1.78 -0.35
N MET A 225 -4.52 -2.28 0.05
CA MET A 225 -4.13 -2.48 1.46
C MET A 225 -3.94 -1.16 2.17
N LEU A 226 -3.24 -0.25 1.51
CA LEU A 226 -3.14 1.12 1.95
C LEU A 226 -4.54 1.68 1.77
N LYS A 227 -5.27 1.95 2.85
CA LYS A 227 -6.53 2.71 2.85
C LYS A 227 -6.29 4.18 2.43
N ALA A 228 -5.27 4.39 1.61
CA ALA A 228 -5.08 5.57 0.83
C ALA A 228 -6.23 5.68 -0.19
N ARG A 229 -6.31 6.86 -0.79
CA ARG A 229 -7.25 7.16 -1.86
C ARG A 229 -7.12 6.16 -3.00
N GLU A 230 -8.16 6.08 -3.83
CA GLU A 230 -8.19 5.17 -4.97
C GLU A 230 -6.89 5.26 -5.79
N PRO A 231 -6.18 4.13 -5.99
CA PRO A 231 -4.91 4.14 -6.72
C PRO A 231 -5.16 4.48 -8.19
N LYS A 232 -4.37 5.40 -8.74
CA LYS A 232 -4.39 5.70 -10.17
C LYS A 232 -3.55 4.66 -10.90
N ILE A 233 -4.20 3.75 -11.60
CA ILE A 233 -3.53 2.74 -12.42
C ILE A 233 -3.47 3.26 -13.85
N VAL A 234 -2.27 3.32 -14.42
CA VAL A 234 -2.03 3.78 -15.78
C VAL A 234 -1.12 2.79 -16.48
N ASN A 235 -1.48 2.39 -17.70
CA ASN A 235 -0.61 1.56 -18.53
C ASN A 235 0.41 2.44 -19.26
N GLY A 236 1.66 2.02 -19.34
CA GLY A 236 2.73 2.77 -20.02
C GLY A 236 2.33 3.22 -21.44
N PRO A 237 1.82 2.33 -22.30
CA PRO A 237 1.38 2.70 -23.64
C PRO A 237 0.22 3.72 -23.68
N GLU A 238 -0.66 3.74 -22.67
CA GLU A 238 -1.82 4.63 -22.61
C GLU A 238 -1.42 6.10 -22.47
N ILE A 239 -0.23 6.37 -21.94
CA ILE A 239 0.31 7.72 -21.76
C ILE A 239 0.84 8.28 -23.10
N LEU A 240 1.18 7.41 -24.06
CA LEU A 240 1.83 7.79 -25.31
C LEU A 240 0.80 8.15 -26.38
N ASN A 241 0.58 9.45 -26.58
CA ASN A 241 -0.18 9.97 -27.72
C ASN A 241 0.74 10.37 -28.89
N LYS A 242 0.20 10.32 -30.11
CA LYS A 242 0.91 10.75 -31.34
C LYS A 242 1.12 12.27 -31.41
N TYR A 243 0.36 13.05 -30.64
CA TYR A 243 0.45 14.50 -30.61
C TYR A 243 1.53 14.94 -29.61
N VAL A 244 2.52 15.69 -30.10
CA VAL A 244 3.63 16.22 -29.30
C VAL A 244 3.08 17.12 -28.18
N GLY A 245 3.46 16.83 -26.93
CA GLY A 245 3.05 17.60 -25.75
C GLY A 245 1.82 17.06 -25.01
N GLU A 246 0.96 16.26 -25.64
CA GLU A 246 -0.18 15.64 -24.95
C GLU A 246 0.25 14.60 -23.92
N SER A 247 1.23 13.76 -24.26
CA SER A 247 1.79 12.76 -23.36
C SER A 247 2.39 13.40 -22.10
N GLU A 248 3.03 14.55 -22.25
CA GLU A 248 3.59 15.35 -21.13
C GLU A 248 2.48 15.96 -20.27
N ALA A 249 1.44 16.52 -20.90
CA ALA A 249 0.30 17.07 -20.22
C ALA A 249 -0.47 16.01 -19.42
N ASN A 250 -0.56 14.78 -19.94
CA ASN A 250 -1.18 13.66 -19.25
C ASN A 250 -0.41 13.29 -17.97
N ILE A 251 0.93 13.22 -18.04
CA ILE A 251 1.74 13.04 -16.83
C ILE A 251 1.51 14.19 -15.85
N ARG A 252 1.51 15.44 -16.31
CA ARG A 252 1.27 16.60 -15.43
C ARG A 252 -0.09 16.52 -14.73
N LYS A 253 -1.14 16.11 -15.43
CA LYS A 253 -2.49 15.90 -14.86
C LYS A 253 -2.51 14.78 -13.82
N LEU A 254 -1.76 13.69 -14.01
CA LEU A 254 -1.70 12.60 -13.04
C LEU A 254 -1.19 13.06 -11.67
N PHE A 255 -0.16 13.92 -11.66
CA PHE A 255 0.46 14.47 -10.44
C PHE A 255 -0.21 15.74 -9.90
N ALA A 256 -1.05 16.43 -10.68
CA ALA A 256 -1.68 17.70 -10.29
C ALA A 256 -2.49 17.59 -8.97
N ASP A 257 -3.32 16.56 -8.85
CA ASP A 257 -4.14 16.36 -7.64
C ASP A 257 -3.27 16.16 -6.38
N ALA A 258 -2.14 15.48 -6.53
CA ALA A 258 -1.20 15.24 -5.43
C ALA A 258 -0.45 16.53 -5.05
N GLU A 259 -0.10 17.35 -6.04
CA GLU A 259 0.55 18.66 -5.86
C GLU A 259 -0.37 19.67 -5.17
N GLU A 260 -1.62 19.78 -5.62
CA GLU A 260 -2.60 20.68 -5.02
C GLU A 260 -2.88 20.32 -3.56
N GLU A 261 -2.99 19.02 -3.27
CA GLU A 261 -3.18 18.56 -1.90
C GLU A 261 -1.95 18.77 -1.03
N GLN A 262 -0.75 18.51 -1.55
CA GLN A 262 0.49 18.82 -0.84
C GLN A 262 0.59 20.31 -0.50
N LYS A 263 0.20 21.20 -1.43
CA LYS A 263 0.16 22.65 -1.19
C LYS A 263 -0.87 23.06 -0.15
N ARG A 264 -2.03 22.38 -0.11
CA ARG A 264 -3.12 22.69 0.82
C ARG A 264 -2.89 22.16 2.23
N LEU A 265 -2.41 20.93 2.37
CA LEU A 265 -2.37 20.19 3.63
C LEU A 265 -0.95 19.90 4.15
N GLY A 266 0.09 20.16 3.34
CA GLY A 266 1.49 20.06 3.74
C GLY A 266 1.87 18.67 4.26
N ALA A 267 2.39 18.62 5.48
CA ALA A 267 2.84 17.37 6.11
C ALA A 267 1.71 16.41 6.51
N ASN A 268 0.45 16.86 6.46
CA ASN A 268 -0.72 16.04 6.77
C ASN A 268 -1.45 15.55 5.51
N SER A 269 -0.89 15.77 4.32
CA SER A 269 -1.50 15.32 3.07
C SER A 269 -1.61 13.80 3.01
N GLY A 270 -2.72 13.32 2.44
CA GLY A 270 -2.90 11.89 2.18
C GLY A 270 -1.89 11.39 1.15
N VAL A 271 -1.53 10.11 1.25
CA VAL A 271 -0.65 9.47 0.29
C VAL A 271 -1.42 9.22 -1.01
N HIS A 272 -0.87 9.67 -2.13
CA HIS A 272 -1.33 9.37 -3.49
C HIS A 272 -0.51 8.24 -4.08
N ILE A 273 -1.18 7.19 -4.54
CA ILE A 273 -0.53 6.03 -5.15
C ILE A 273 -0.76 6.06 -6.66
N ILE A 274 0.33 6.04 -7.42
CA ILE A 274 0.33 5.99 -8.88
C ILE A 274 1.01 4.69 -9.29
N ILE A 275 0.29 3.84 -10.01
CA ILE A 275 0.77 2.55 -10.48
C ILE A 275 0.98 2.65 -11.99
N PHE A 276 2.21 2.45 -12.44
CA PHE A 276 2.58 2.35 -13.85
C PHE A 276 2.82 0.89 -14.20
N ASP A 277 1.95 0.32 -15.03
CA ASP A 277 2.23 -0.97 -15.67
C ASP A 277 3.05 -0.75 -16.94
N GLU A 278 3.94 -1.70 -17.27
CA GLU A 278 4.84 -1.61 -18.43
C GLU A 278 5.59 -0.27 -18.50
N ILE A 279 6.22 0.12 -17.39
CA ILE A 279 6.93 1.40 -17.28
C ILE A 279 8.10 1.51 -18.28
N ASP A 280 8.64 0.38 -18.75
CA ASP A 280 9.65 0.31 -19.81
C ASP A 280 9.15 0.80 -21.17
N ALA A 281 7.84 0.89 -21.40
CA ALA A 281 7.28 1.49 -22.62
C ALA A 281 7.53 3.01 -22.66
N ILE A 282 7.44 3.68 -21.50
CA ILE A 282 7.62 5.13 -21.36
C ILE A 282 9.04 5.53 -20.98
N CYS A 283 9.75 4.69 -20.21
CA CYS A 283 11.02 5.02 -19.58
C CYS A 283 12.21 4.27 -20.18
N LYS A 284 12.32 4.25 -21.50
CA LYS A 284 13.45 3.64 -22.20
C LYS A 284 14.76 4.41 -21.97
N GLN A 285 15.89 3.71 -22.05
CA GLN A 285 17.21 4.35 -22.07
C GLN A 285 17.31 5.39 -23.19
N ARG A 286 17.75 6.58 -22.80
CA ARG A 286 17.91 7.73 -23.69
C ARG A 286 18.98 7.44 -24.74
N GLY A 287 18.72 7.83 -25.99
CA GLY A 287 19.70 7.69 -27.07
C GLY A 287 19.86 6.28 -27.65
N SER A 288 19.08 5.30 -27.21
CA SER A 288 19.21 3.92 -27.70
C SER A 288 18.61 3.67 -29.10
N MET A 289 17.90 4.64 -29.70
CA MET A 289 17.30 4.51 -31.04
C MET A 289 17.44 5.81 -31.85
N ALA A 290 18.19 5.76 -32.96
CA ALA A 290 18.34 6.84 -33.94
C ALA A 290 17.08 7.14 -34.78
N GLY A 291 15.89 6.71 -34.34
CA GLY A 291 14.65 6.78 -35.12
C GLY A 291 13.34 6.90 -34.31
N SER A 292 13.38 6.89 -32.97
CA SER A 292 12.19 7.20 -32.18
C SER A 292 12.06 8.71 -32.05
N THR A 293 10.87 9.25 -32.32
CA THR A 293 10.56 10.66 -32.08
C THR A 293 10.95 11.00 -30.63
N GLY A 294 11.67 12.11 -30.41
CA GLY A 294 12.19 12.53 -29.09
C GLY A 294 11.12 12.78 -28.01
N VAL A 295 9.86 12.42 -28.29
CA VAL A 295 8.72 12.40 -27.38
C VAL A 295 8.97 11.47 -26.19
N HIS A 296 9.64 10.33 -26.38
CA HIS A 296 9.96 9.44 -25.25
C HIS A 296 10.88 10.14 -24.24
N ASP A 297 11.93 10.82 -24.71
CA ASP A 297 12.88 11.51 -23.84
C ASP A 297 12.23 12.67 -23.07
N THR A 298 11.32 13.41 -23.70
CA THR A 298 10.60 14.52 -23.02
C THR A 298 9.66 13.99 -21.94
N VAL A 299 8.97 12.87 -22.19
CA VAL A 299 8.10 12.20 -21.22
C VAL A 299 8.89 11.71 -19.99
N VAL A 300 10.07 11.10 -20.20
CA VAL A 300 10.95 10.67 -19.08
C VAL A 300 11.43 11.87 -18.28
N ASN A 301 11.89 12.93 -18.93
CA ASN A 301 12.31 14.16 -18.25
C ASN A 301 11.18 14.78 -17.43
N GLN A 302 9.95 14.76 -17.96
CA GLN A 302 8.80 15.26 -17.23
C GLN A 302 8.49 14.40 -16.00
N LEU A 303 8.51 13.07 -16.12
CA LEU A 303 8.30 12.17 -14.99
C LEU A 303 9.37 12.39 -13.90
N LEU A 304 10.63 12.51 -14.30
CA LEU A 304 11.73 12.81 -13.38
C LEU A 304 11.57 14.16 -12.69
N SER A 305 11.18 15.19 -13.44
CA SER A 305 10.91 16.52 -12.89
C SER A 305 9.74 16.50 -11.90
N LYS A 306 8.73 15.65 -12.11
CA LYS A 306 7.61 15.49 -11.17
C LYS A 306 7.97 14.71 -9.91
N ILE A 307 8.85 13.71 -9.99
CA ILE A 307 9.28 12.94 -8.81
C ILE A 307 10.31 13.74 -7.98
N ASP A 308 11.27 14.38 -8.65
CA ASP A 308 12.50 14.93 -8.05
C ASP A 308 12.61 16.45 -8.12
N GLY A 309 11.62 17.13 -8.71
CA GLY A 309 11.67 18.56 -8.98
C GLY A 309 11.83 19.44 -7.74
N VAL A 310 11.86 20.74 -8.02
CA VAL A 310 12.07 21.80 -7.03
C VAL A 310 11.00 21.75 -5.92
N GLU A 311 9.76 21.40 -6.27
CA GLU A 311 8.70 21.10 -5.31
C GLU A 311 8.74 19.61 -4.94
N GLN A 312 9.42 19.27 -3.84
CA GLN A 312 9.49 17.89 -3.36
C GLN A 312 8.13 17.42 -2.84
N LEU A 313 7.50 16.51 -3.58
CA LEU A 313 6.28 15.81 -3.18
C LEU A 313 6.65 14.65 -2.25
N ASN A 314 6.33 14.79 -0.97
CA ASN A 314 6.54 13.74 0.04
C ASN A 314 5.32 12.82 0.22
N ASN A 315 4.18 13.21 -0.34
CA ASN A 315 2.90 12.52 -0.26
C ASN A 315 2.60 11.59 -1.44
N ILE A 316 3.58 11.32 -2.32
CA ILE A 316 3.38 10.44 -3.49
C ILE A 316 4.08 9.09 -3.29
N LEU A 317 3.50 8.05 -3.90
CA LEU A 317 4.12 6.75 -4.07
C LEU A 317 3.92 6.28 -5.51
N VAL A 318 5.02 6.14 -6.22
CA VAL A 318 5.04 5.63 -7.59
C VAL A 318 5.44 4.16 -7.57
N ILE A 319 4.57 3.28 -8.05
CA ILE A 319 4.87 1.84 -8.21
C ILE A 319 5.02 1.58 -9.71
N GLY A 320 6.25 1.31 -10.15
CA GLY A 320 6.53 0.91 -11.52
C GLY A 320 6.60 -0.61 -11.64
N MET A 321 6.06 -1.17 -12.70
CA MET A 321 6.16 -2.59 -13.02
C MET A 321 6.79 -2.77 -14.39
N THR A 322 7.73 -3.70 -14.51
CA THR A 322 8.34 -4.04 -15.81
C THR A 322 8.69 -5.51 -15.89
N ASN A 323 8.76 -6.03 -17.11
CA ASN A 323 9.37 -7.34 -17.38
C ASN A 323 10.87 -7.21 -17.71
N ARG A 324 11.31 -6.01 -18.10
CA ARG A 324 12.61 -5.73 -18.71
C ARG A 324 13.33 -4.60 -17.97
N PRO A 325 13.94 -4.88 -16.81
CA PRO A 325 14.64 -3.86 -16.04
C PRO A 325 15.86 -3.27 -16.78
N ASP A 326 16.42 -4.01 -17.75
CA ASP A 326 17.52 -3.59 -18.63
C ASP A 326 17.18 -2.38 -19.49
N LEU A 327 15.92 -2.24 -19.90
CA LEU A 327 15.49 -1.16 -20.78
C LEU A 327 15.24 0.16 -20.06
N ILE A 328 15.15 0.15 -18.73
CA ILE A 328 14.77 1.33 -17.96
C ILE A 328 15.95 2.32 -17.87
N ASP A 329 15.64 3.62 -17.99
CA ASP A 329 16.61 4.69 -17.75
C ASP A 329 17.19 4.63 -16.32
N GLU A 330 18.51 4.50 -16.21
CA GLU A 330 19.23 4.50 -14.94
C GLU A 330 18.97 5.74 -14.10
N ALA A 331 18.60 6.87 -14.72
CA ALA A 331 18.24 8.08 -14.00
C ALA A 331 17.05 7.85 -13.07
N LEU A 332 16.06 7.03 -13.42
CA LEU A 332 14.92 6.71 -12.56
C LEU A 332 15.30 5.75 -11.43
N LEU A 333 16.30 4.89 -11.67
CA LEU A 333 16.77 3.85 -10.75
C LEU A 333 17.66 4.38 -9.61
N ARG A 334 17.92 5.70 -9.56
CA ARG A 334 18.73 6.31 -8.51
C ARG A 334 17.94 6.44 -7.20
N PRO A 335 18.60 6.26 -6.03
CA PRO A 335 17.98 6.49 -4.73
C PRO A 335 17.36 7.90 -4.63
N GLY A 336 16.17 8.00 -4.03
CA GLY A 336 15.36 9.22 -4.01
C GLY A 336 14.22 9.25 -5.05
N ARG A 337 14.30 8.43 -6.10
CA ARG A 337 13.25 8.21 -7.13
C ARG A 337 12.62 6.82 -6.95
N LEU A 338 12.99 5.86 -7.81
CA LEU A 338 12.67 4.44 -7.65
C LEU A 338 13.77 3.78 -6.80
N GLU A 339 13.67 4.00 -5.49
CA GLU A 339 14.67 3.56 -4.53
C GLU A 339 14.60 2.06 -4.27
N VAL A 340 13.39 1.54 -4.06
CA VAL A 340 13.18 0.12 -3.77
C VAL A 340 13.01 -0.62 -5.07
N LYS A 341 13.98 -1.47 -5.40
CA LYS A 341 13.92 -2.37 -6.56
C LYS A 341 13.70 -3.78 -6.05
N MET A 342 12.66 -4.43 -6.53
CA MET A 342 12.31 -5.79 -6.12
C MET A 342 12.17 -6.68 -7.34
N GLU A 343 12.94 -7.75 -7.32
CA GLU A 343 12.78 -8.84 -8.25
C GLU A 343 11.69 -9.78 -7.75
N ILE A 344 10.71 -10.05 -8.61
CA ILE A 344 9.65 -11.02 -8.39
C ILE A 344 9.95 -12.20 -9.30
N GLY A 345 10.56 -13.23 -8.72
CA GLY A 345 10.91 -14.46 -9.40
C GLY A 345 9.76 -15.45 -9.51
N LEU A 346 10.09 -16.65 -10.00
CA LEU A 346 9.19 -17.79 -10.00
C LEU A 346 8.89 -18.24 -8.56
N PRO A 347 7.68 -18.75 -8.28
CA PRO A 347 7.31 -19.20 -6.95
C PRO A 347 8.03 -20.50 -6.55
N ASP A 348 8.54 -20.52 -5.30
CA ASP A 348 9.01 -21.73 -4.62
C ASP A 348 7.90 -22.80 -4.53
N GLU A 349 8.25 -24.06 -4.27
CA GLU A 349 7.29 -25.16 -4.08
C GLU A 349 6.20 -24.82 -3.05
N LYS A 350 6.60 -24.25 -1.90
CA LYS A 350 5.65 -23.77 -0.88
C LYS A 350 4.75 -22.65 -1.40
N GLY A 351 5.31 -21.76 -2.21
CA GLY A 351 4.56 -20.70 -2.87
C GLY A 351 3.55 -21.23 -3.88
N ARG A 352 3.91 -22.25 -4.66
CA ARG A 352 3.00 -22.92 -5.59
C ARG A 352 1.84 -23.59 -4.86
N ILE A 353 2.09 -24.25 -3.74
CA ILE A 353 1.04 -24.81 -2.87
C ILE A 353 0.09 -23.69 -2.41
N GLN A 354 0.60 -22.54 -1.97
CA GLN A 354 -0.23 -21.41 -1.56
C GLN A 354 -1.06 -20.85 -2.72
N ILE A 355 -0.47 -20.66 -3.90
CA ILE A 355 -1.16 -20.17 -5.11
C ILE A 355 -2.28 -21.14 -5.51
N LEU A 356 -1.98 -22.44 -5.61
CA LEU A 356 -2.97 -23.47 -5.93
C LEU A 356 -4.09 -23.53 -4.87
N ASN A 357 -3.75 -23.39 -3.58
CA ASN A 357 -4.75 -23.29 -2.51
C ASN A 357 -5.69 -22.08 -2.68
N ILE A 358 -5.16 -20.92 -3.07
CA ILE A 358 -5.95 -19.70 -3.30
C ILE A 358 -6.92 -19.91 -4.47
N HIS A 359 -6.46 -20.43 -5.61
CA HIS A 359 -7.31 -20.63 -6.78
C HIS A 359 -8.33 -21.76 -6.58
N THR A 360 -7.99 -22.80 -5.80
CA THR A 360 -8.90 -23.90 -5.47
C THR A 360 -9.84 -23.61 -4.28
N ALA A 361 -9.60 -22.55 -3.50
CA ALA A 361 -10.40 -22.23 -2.31
C ALA A 361 -11.89 -22.09 -2.63
N LYS A 362 -12.24 -21.38 -3.72
CA LYS A 362 -13.64 -21.22 -4.15
C LYS A 362 -14.27 -22.54 -4.58
N MET A 363 -13.51 -23.39 -5.28
CA MET A 363 -13.99 -24.71 -5.71
C MET A 363 -14.25 -25.62 -4.51
N ARG A 364 -13.37 -25.57 -3.50
CA ARG A 364 -13.51 -26.32 -2.25
C ARG A 364 -14.72 -25.85 -1.44
N GLN A 365 -14.93 -24.54 -1.34
CA GLN A 365 -16.10 -23.98 -0.64
C GLN A 365 -17.42 -24.48 -1.23
N HIS A 366 -17.48 -24.69 -2.54
CA HIS A 366 -18.67 -25.18 -3.24
C HIS A 366 -18.67 -26.71 -3.43
N SER A 367 -17.72 -27.45 -2.82
CA SER A 367 -17.60 -28.93 -2.96
C SER A 367 -17.48 -29.43 -4.42
N LEU A 368 -16.91 -28.61 -5.30
CA LEU A 368 -16.67 -28.91 -6.72
C LEU A 368 -15.28 -29.50 -6.98
N LEU A 369 -14.44 -29.62 -5.94
CA LEU A 369 -13.15 -30.29 -6.01
C LEU A 369 -13.30 -31.70 -5.44
N ALA A 370 -12.91 -32.72 -6.21
CA ALA A 370 -12.94 -34.09 -5.72
C ALA A 370 -11.86 -34.31 -4.65
N GLY A 371 -12.10 -35.27 -3.74
CA GLY A 371 -11.20 -35.58 -2.63
C GLY A 371 -9.91 -36.31 -3.03
N ASP A 372 -9.77 -36.67 -4.31
CA ASP A 372 -8.59 -37.32 -4.90
C ASP A 372 -7.49 -36.33 -5.28
N VAL A 373 -7.76 -35.02 -5.27
CA VAL A 373 -6.80 -33.98 -5.66
C VAL A 373 -5.91 -33.60 -4.48
N ASP A 374 -4.64 -34.04 -4.53
CA ASP A 374 -3.60 -33.52 -3.64
C ASP A 374 -2.85 -32.34 -4.27
N ILE A 375 -2.92 -31.18 -3.62
CA ILE A 375 -2.25 -29.96 -4.08
C ILE A 375 -0.73 -30.06 -3.91
N LYS A 376 -0.25 -30.84 -2.93
CA LYS A 376 1.19 -31.03 -2.74
C LYS A 376 1.80 -31.79 -3.91
N GLU A 377 1.12 -32.84 -4.35
CA GLU A 377 1.51 -33.60 -5.55
C GLU A 377 1.59 -32.67 -6.77
N LEU A 378 0.54 -31.89 -7.03
CA LEU A 378 0.53 -30.94 -8.16
C LEU A 378 1.68 -29.93 -8.08
N ALA A 379 2.02 -29.42 -6.89
CA ALA A 379 3.10 -28.45 -6.74
C ALA A 379 4.51 -29.03 -7.02
N VAL A 380 4.70 -30.34 -6.80
CA VAL A 380 5.94 -31.06 -7.11
C VAL A 380 6.08 -31.24 -8.62
N GLU A 381 4.99 -31.61 -9.29
CA GLU A 381 4.97 -31.82 -10.76
C GLU A 381 5.09 -30.50 -11.55
N THR A 382 4.52 -29.39 -11.05
CA THR A 382 4.57 -28.08 -11.72
C THR A 382 5.88 -27.32 -11.45
N LYS A 383 7.03 -27.93 -11.74
CA LYS A 383 8.35 -27.25 -11.61
C LYS A 383 8.43 -26.08 -12.60
N ASN A 384 8.97 -24.94 -12.13
CA ASN A 384 9.14 -23.69 -12.91
C ASN A 384 7.87 -23.01 -13.43
N TYR A 385 6.67 -23.45 -13.01
CA TYR A 385 5.43 -22.75 -13.38
C TYR A 385 5.35 -21.39 -12.66
N SER A 386 5.00 -20.36 -13.43
CA SER A 386 4.64 -19.04 -12.94
C SER A 386 3.23 -19.02 -12.34
N GLY A 387 2.91 -17.98 -11.56
CA GLY A 387 1.59 -17.85 -10.94
C GLY A 387 0.43 -17.83 -11.95
N ALA A 388 0.62 -17.19 -13.10
CA ALA A 388 -0.36 -17.17 -14.18
C ALA A 388 -0.54 -18.53 -14.85
N GLU A 389 0.53 -19.32 -14.98
CA GLU A 389 0.46 -20.68 -15.53
C GLU A 389 -0.21 -21.65 -14.56
N LEU A 390 0.01 -21.50 -13.25
CA LEU A 390 -0.71 -22.25 -12.22
C LEU A 390 -2.21 -21.91 -12.21
N GLU A 391 -2.56 -20.63 -12.36
CA GLU A 391 -3.96 -20.23 -12.56
C GLU A 391 -4.53 -20.85 -13.84
N GLY A 392 -3.74 -20.81 -14.92
CA GLY A 392 -4.07 -21.46 -16.18
C GLY A 392 -4.37 -22.94 -15.97
N LEU A 393 -3.55 -23.66 -15.21
CA LEU A 393 -3.68 -25.11 -14.99
C LEU A 393 -5.01 -25.43 -14.32
N VAL A 394 -5.38 -24.66 -13.29
CA VAL A 394 -6.67 -24.80 -12.63
C VAL A 394 -7.82 -24.50 -13.60
N ARG A 395 -7.68 -23.48 -14.45
CA ARG A 395 -8.71 -23.11 -15.43
C ARG A 395 -8.87 -24.16 -16.54
N ALA A 396 -7.77 -24.74 -17.02
CA ALA A 396 -7.80 -25.82 -18.00
C ALA A 396 -8.44 -27.08 -17.42
N ALA A 397 -8.07 -27.48 -16.20
CA ALA A 397 -8.70 -28.61 -15.50
C ALA A 397 -10.21 -28.40 -15.31
N GLN A 398 -10.65 -27.17 -14.97
CA GLN A 398 -12.06 -26.81 -14.93
C GLN A 398 -12.74 -26.97 -16.29
N SER A 399 -12.10 -26.50 -17.36
CA SER A 399 -12.64 -26.61 -18.71
C SER A 399 -12.76 -28.06 -19.18
N THR A 400 -11.75 -28.89 -18.88
CA THR A 400 -11.75 -30.33 -19.18
C THR A 400 -12.86 -31.05 -18.42
N ALA A 401 -13.03 -30.73 -17.14
CA ALA A 401 -14.12 -31.26 -16.32
C ALA A 401 -15.49 -30.83 -16.89
N MET A 402 -15.67 -29.56 -17.25
CA MET A 402 -16.91 -29.09 -17.88
C MET A 402 -17.18 -29.80 -19.20
N ASN A 403 -16.15 -29.98 -20.05
CA ASN A 403 -16.28 -30.63 -21.35
C ASN A 403 -16.73 -32.09 -21.24
N ARG A 404 -16.29 -32.82 -20.19
CA ARG A 404 -16.74 -34.20 -19.93
C ARG A 404 -18.26 -34.32 -19.79
N HIS A 405 -18.91 -33.28 -19.26
CA HIS A 405 -20.35 -33.26 -19.02
C HIS A 405 -21.15 -32.65 -20.19
N ILE A 406 -20.48 -32.06 -21.18
CA ILE A 406 -21.10 -31.60 -22.42
C ILE A 406 -21.10 -32.78 -23.40
N LYS A 407 -22.26 -33.44 -23.57
CA LYS A 407 -22.39 -34.51 -24.58
C LYS A 407 -22.37 -33.88 -25.97
N ALA A 408 -21.44 -34.33 -26.81
CA ALA A 408 -21.40 -33.98 -28.23
C ALA A 408 -22.53 -34.69 -29.01
N SER A 409 -23.77 -34.25 -28.80
CA SER A 409 -24.88 -34.49 -29.74
C SER A 409 -25.21 -33.16 -30.43
N ASN A 410 -25.76 -33.21 -31.65
CA ASN A 410 -25.97 -32.07 -32.57
C ASN A 410 -26.69 -30.82 -31.99
N THR A 411 -27.25 -30.91 -30.79
CA THR A 411 -27.74 -29.78 -29.99
C THR A 411 -27.04 -29.81 -28.64
N VAL A 412 -26.41 -28.69 -28.26
CA VAL A 412 -25.75 -28.52 -26.95
C VAL A 412 -26.82 -28.43 -25.87
N GLU A 413 -27.36 -29.57 -25.46
CA GLU A 413 -28.25 -29.69 -24.32
C GLU A 413 -27.41 -29.98 -23.07
N VAL A 414 -27.37 -29.00 -22.17
CA VAL A 414 -26.74 -29.17 -20.86
C VAL A 414 -27.75 -29.91 -19.99
N ASP A 415 -27.43 -31.17 -19.66
CA ASP A 415 -28.22 -31.93 -18.70
C ASP A 415 -27.97 -31.39 -17.28
N ILE A 416 -28.93 -30.61 -16.77
CA ILE A 416 -28.86 -29.87 -15.51
C ILE A 416 -28.58 -30.82 -14.33
N GLN A 417 -29.10 -32.06 -14.37
CA GLN A 417 -28.88 -33.06 -13.32
C GLN A 417 -27.44 -33.61 -13.30
N THR A 418 -26.77 -33.62 -14.46
CA THR A 418 -25.39 -34.07 -14.56
C THR A 418 -24.41 -32.93 -14.21
N ALA A 419 -24.82 -31.68 -14.41
CA ALA A 419 -24.05 -30.50 -14.02
C ALA A 419 -23.95 -30.32 -12.49
N GLU A 420 -24.97 -30.71 -11.72
CA GLU A 420 -24.94 -30.66 -10.25
C GLU A 420 -23.93 -31.65 -9.62
N LYS A 421 -23.52 -32.68 -10.36
CA LYS A 421 -22.51 -33.66 -9.93
C LYS A 421 -21.10 -33.35 -10.44
N LEU A 422 -20.90 -32.19 -11.08
CA LEU A 422 -19.60 -31.82 -11.63
C LEU A 422 -18.57 -31.68 -10.51
N GLN A 423 -17.53 -32.50 -10.58
CA GLN A 423 -16.36 -32.39 -9.71
C GLN A 423 -15.10 -32.45 -10.57
N VAL A 424 -14.15 -31.56 -10.26
CA VAL A 424 -12.82 -31.57 -10.88
C VAL A 424 -11.97 -32.60 -10.16
N SER A 425 -11.51 -33.60 -10.93
CA SER A 425 -10.77 -34.76 -10.44
C SER A 425 -9.27 -34.65 -10.71
N ARG A 426 -8.46 -35.50 -10.07
CA ARG A 426 -7.01 -35.56 -10.30
C ARG A 426 -6.68 -35.82 -11.78
N LEU A 427 -7.49 -36.63 -12.46
CA LEU A 427 -7.31 -36.92 -13.88
C LEU A 427 -7.41 -35.67 -14.76
N ASP A 428 -8.25 -34.70 -14.41
CA ASP A 428 -8.39 -33.45 -15.16
C ASP A 428 -7.13 -32.59 -15.07
N PHE A 429 -6.55 -32.50 -13.87
CA PHE A 429 -5.29 -31.79 -13.66
C PHE A 429 -4.13 -32.44 -14.42
N MET A 430 -4.02 -33.77 -14.37
CA MET A 430 -2.97 -34.49 -15.10
C MET A 430 -3.14 -34.40 -16.62
N ALA A 431 -4.39 -34.46 -17.12
CA ALA A 431 -4.67 -34.28 -18.53
C ALA A 431 -4.27 -32.87 -19.01
N SER A 432 -4.59 -31.83 -18.24
CA SER A 432 -4.25 -30.46 -18.58
C SER A 432 -2.75 -30.15 -18.45
N LEU A 433 -2.04 -30.79 -17.51
CA LEU A 433 -0.59 -30.67 -17.38
C LEU A 433 0.13 -31.24 -18.61
N ASN A 434 -0.35 -32.36 -19.14
CA ASN A 434 0.28 -33.02 -20.30
C ASN A 434 -0.05 -32.34 -21.64
N ASN A 435 -1.28 -31.84 -21.81
CA ASN A 435 -1.77 -31.44 -23.13
C ASN A 435 -1.94 -29.92 -23.30
N ASP A 436 -2.39 -29.21 -22.27
CA ASP A 436 -2.93 -27.86 -22.43
C ASP A 436 -1.89 -26.78 -22.09
N ILE A 437 -1.14 -26.95 -20.99
CA ILE A 437 -0.32 -25.89 -20.42
C ILE A 437 1.10 -26.37 -20.20
N LYS A 438 1.98 -25.86 -21.05
CA LYS A 438 3.43 -25.99 -20.91
C LYS A 438 4.01 -24.76 -20.22
N PRO A 439 5.03 -24.91 -19.37
CA PRO A 439 5.70 -23.76 -18.77
C PRO A 439 6.43 -22.96 -19.85
N ALA A 440 6.30 -21.64 -19.81
CA ALA A 440 7.05 -20.73 -20.68
C ALA A 440 8.52 -20.59 -20.23
N PHE A 441 8.79 -20.83 -18.95
CA PHE A 441 10.13 -20.82 -18.35
C PHE A 441 10.54 -22.23 -17.94
N GLY A 442 11.60 -22.77 -18.55
CA GLY A 442 12.23 -24.03 -18.14
C GLY A 442 11.76 -25.28 -18.90
N THR A 443 12.68 -26.25 -18.96
CA THR A 443 12.65 -27.57 -19.60
C THR A 443 11.61 -27.74 -20.70
N ASN A 444 12.02 -27.50 -21.96
CA ASN A 444 11.35 -28.09 -23.11
C ASN A 444 11.47 -29.61 -23.01
N GLN A 445 10.54 -30.24 -22.29
CA GLN A 445 10.44 -31.69 -22.18
C GLN A 445 10.31 -32.33 -23.57
N GLU A 446 9.75 -31.59 -24.54
CA GLU A 446 9.73 -31.94 -25.95
C GLU A 446 11.13 -31.96 -26.59
N ASP A 447 12.01 -31.02 -26.24
CA ASP A 447 13.40 -31.02 -26.72
C ASP A 447 14.16 -32.20 -26.11
N TYR A 448 13.99 -32.47 -24.80
CA TYR A 448 14.56 -33.65 -24.15
C TYR A 448 14.07 -34.94 -24.80
N ALA A 449 12.76 -35.06 -25.06
CA ALA A 449 12.18 -36.21 -25.77
C ALA A 449 12.72 -36.33 -27.22
N SER A 450 13.00 -35.21 -27.89
CA SER A 450 13.63 -35.22 -29.22
C SER A 450 15.08 -35.72 -29.17
N TYR A 451 15.82 -35.42 -28.09
CA TYR A 451 17.17 -35.92 -27.87
C TYR A 451 17.20 -37.39 -27.41
N ILE A 452 16.15 -37.86 -26.76
CA ILE A 452 16.03 -39.21 -26.19
C ILE A 452 14.94 -40.00 -26.97
N MET A 453 15.17 -40.27 -28.26
CA MET A 453 14.17 -40.93 -29.13
C MET A 453 13.76 -42.33 -28.66
N ASN A 454 14.69 -43.13 -28.15
CA ASN A 454 14.47 -44.55 -27.80
C ASN A 454 14.67 -44.84 -26.31
N GLY A 455 14.69 -43.81 -25.47
CA GLY A 455 15.12 -43.97 -24.07
C GLY A 455 16.62 -44.24 -23.94
N ILE A 456 17.07 -44.43 -22.69
CA ILE A 456 18.44 -44.88 -22.40
C ILE A 456 18.42 -46.38 -22.11
N ILE A 457 19.06 -47.16 -22.99
CA ILE A 457 19.21 -48.61 -22.83
C ILE A 457 20.44 -48.87 -21.96
N ARG A 458 20.25 -49.53 -20.82
CA ARG A 458 21.34 -49.99 -19.95
C ARG A 458 21.98 -51.26 -20.52
N TRP A 459 22.87 -51.10 -21.50
CA TRP A 459 23.51 -52.22 -22.20
C TRP A 459 24.74 -52.80 -21.48
N GLY A 460 25.23 -52.12 -20.43
CA GLY A 460 26.32 -52.61 -19.61
C GLY A 460 26.66 -51.65 -18.47
N ASP A 461 27.64 -52.05 -17.66
CA ASP A 461 28.14 -51.30 -16.49
C ASP A 461 28.58 -49.85 -16.82
N PRO A 462 29.20 -49.54 -17.98
CA PRO A 462 29.65 -48.18 -18.26
C PRO A 462 28.52 -47.13 -18.26
N VAL A 463 27.31 -47.51 -18.69
CA VAL A 463 26.16 -46.58 -18.69
C VAL A 463 25.68 -46.30 -17.27
N SER A 464 25.66 -47.32 -16.42
CA SER A 464 25.25 -47.18 -15.02
C SER A 464 26.24 -46.29 -14.27
N VAL A 465 27.55 -46.51 -14.46
CA VAL A 465 28.61 -45.68 -13.84
C VAL A 465 28.47 -44.21 -14.25
N VAL A 466 28.25 -43.93 -15.54
CA VAL A 466 28.08 -42.54 -16.01
C VAL A 466 26.85 -41.86 -15.42
N LEU A 467 25.75 -42.59 -15.25
CA LEU A 467 24.54 -42.05 -14.62
C LEU A 467 24.73 -41.83 -13.12
N GLU A 468 25.40 -42.76 -12.42
CA GLU A 468 25.76 -42.62 -11.00
C GLU A 468 26.72 -41.46 -10.75
N ASP A 469 27.75 -41.31 -11.58
CA ASP A 469 28.67 -40.17 -11.53
C ASP A 469 27.94 -38.85 -11.83
N GLY A 470 27.02 -38.87 -12.79
CA GLY A 470 26.16 -37.73 -13.11
C GLY A 470 25.31 -37.30 -11.90
N GLU A 471 24.65 -38.25 -11.25
CA GLU A 471 23.86 -38.02 -10.04
C GLU A 471 24.71 -37.46 -8.89
N LEU A 472 25.92 -37.99 -8.68
CA LEU A 472 26.85 -37.49 -7.67
C LEU A 472 27.26 -36.03 -7.94
N LEU A 473 27.50 -35.67 -9.21
CA LEU A 473 27.84 -34.30 -9.62
C LEU A 473 26.66 -33.34 -9.46
N VAL A 474 25.43 -33.80 -9.74
CA VAL A 474 24.20 -33.06 -9.47
C VAL A 474 24.04 -32.82 -7.97
N GLN A 475 24.22 -33.86 -7.15
CA GLN A 475 24.17 -33.76 -5.68
C GLN A 475 25.25 -32.84 -5.12
N GLN A 476 26.45 -32.87 -5.70
CA GLN A 476 27.52 -31.94 -5.35
C GLN A 476 27.09 -30.49 -5.60
N THR A 477 26.48 -30.21 -6.75
CA THR A 477 26.01 -28.86 -7.10
C THR A 477 24.85 -28.42 -6.21
N LYS A 478 23.98 -29.35 -5.81
CA LYS A 478 22.81 -29.08 -4.95
C LYS A 478 23.19 -28.82 -3.48
N ASN A 479 24.22 -29.48 -2.96
CA ASN A 479 24.58 -29.45 -1.54
C ASN A 479 25.79 -28.55 -1.21
N SER A 480 26.64 -28.24 -2.18
CA SER A 480 27.91 -27.52 -1.94
C SER A 480 27.81 -26.03 -2.23
N ASP A 481 27.78 -25.21 -1.19
CA ASP A 481 27.90 -23.75 -1.32
C ASP A 481 29.30 -23.30 -1.78
N ARG A 482 30.33 -24.15 -1.62
CA ARG A 482 31.72 -23.85 -2.02
C ARG A 482 31.94 -23.98 -3.51
N THR A 483 31.19 -24.84 -4.19
CA THR A 483 31.34 -25.12 -5.63
C THR A 483 29.98 -24.97 -6.31
N PRO A 484 29.47 -23.74 -6.45
CA PRO A 484 28.15 -23.50 -7.05
C PRO A 484 28.11 -23.76 -8.56
N LEU A 485 29.28 -23.82 -9.20
CA LEU A 485 29.42 -24.10 -10.62
C LEU A 485 30.31 -25.33 -10.81
N VAL A 486 29.75 -26.37 -11.40
CA VAL A 486 30.46 -27.59 -11.80
C VAL A 486 30.35 -27.72 -13.31
N SER A 487 31.48 -27.94 -13.99
CA SER A 487 31.52 -28.13 -15.44
C SER A 487 31.98 -29.54 -15.74
N VAL A 488 31.19 -30.27 -16.53
CA VAL A 488 31.40 -31.69 -16.84
C VAL A 488 31.51 -31.83 -18.35
N LEU A 489 32.49 -32.60 -18.82
CA LEU A 489 32.68 -32.94 -20.23
C LEU A 489 32.48 -34.45 -20.40
N LEU A 490 31.51 -34.84 -21.23
CA LEU A 490 31.32 -36.23 -21.63
C LEU A 490 32.13 -36.52 -22.90
N GLU A 491 33.13 -37.38 -22.79
CA GLU A 491 33.98 -37.82 -23.89
C GLU A 491 33.53 -39.17 -24.45
N GLY A 492 33.69 -39.39 -25.76
CA GLY A 492 33.48 -40.69 -26.39
C GLY A 492 33.34 -40.64 -27.92
N PRO A 493 33.33 -41.79 -28.61
CA PRO A 493 33.24 -41.88 -30.06
C PRO A 493 31.97 -41.22 -30.64
N PRO A 494 31.98 -40.72 -31.88
CA PRO A 494 30.77 -40.18 -32.51
C PRO A 494 29.66 -41.24 -32.57
N GLY A 495 28.40 -40.82 -32.37
CA GLY A 495 27.25 -41.74 -32.36
C GLY A 495 27.03 -42.53 -31.07
N SER A 496 27.87 -42.37 -30.04
CA SER A 496 27.75 -43.11 -28.77
C SER A 496 26.64 -42.64 -27.82
N GLY A 497 25.73 -41.76 -28.26
CA GLY A 497 24.61 -41.28 -27.44
C GLY A 497 24.98 -40.30 -26.31
N LYS A 498 26.16 -39.64 -26.37
CA LYS A 498 26.60 -38.67 -25.33
C LYS A 498 25.57 -37.58 -25.04
N THR A 499 24.98 -37.00 -26.09
CA THR A 499 23.96 -35.95 -25.95
C THR A 499 22.71 -36.48 -25.26
N ALA A 500 22.30 -37.73 -25.55
CA ALA A 500 21.16 -38.36 -24.91
C ALA A 500 21.44 -38.68 -23.43
N LEU A 501 22.66 -39.11 -23.10
CA LEU A 501 23.08 -39.32 -21.70
C LEU A 501 23.14 -38.00 -20.93
N ALA A 502 23.69 -36.93 -21.52
CA ALA A 502 23.68 -35.60 -20.91
C ALA A 502 22.27 -35.09 -20.67
N ALA A 503 21.39 -35.27 -21.65
CA ALA A 503 19.97 -34.93 -21.56
C ALA A 503 19.29 -35.71 -20.42
N LYS A 504 19.62 -37.00 -20.25
CA LYS A 504 19.05 -37.83 -19.19
C LYS A 504 19.50 -37.41 -17.79
N ILE A 505 20.80 -37.14 -17.61
CA ILE A 505 21.35 -36.63 -16.34
C ILE A 505 20.71 -35.28 -16.00
N ALA A 506 20.45 -34.42 -17.00
CA ALA A 506 19.77 -33.15 -16.80
C ALA A 506 18.27 -33.28 -16.47
N GLU A 507 17.59 -34.32 -16.97
CA GLU A 507 16.19 -34.63 -16.64
C GLU A 507 16.05 -35.17 -15.21
N ASP A 508 17.01 -35.97 -14.76
CA ASP A 508 17.01 -36.57 -13.42
C ASP A 508 17.42 -35.55 -12.32
N SER A 509 18.03 -34.42 -12.71
CA SER A 509 18.39 -33.29 -11.83
C SER A 509 17.19 -32.47 -11.35
#